data_AF-A0A9E3GMY2-F1
#
_entry.id   AF-A0A9E3GMY2-F1
#
_cell.length_a   1.000
_cell.length_b   1.000
_cell.length_c   1.000
_cell.angle_alpha   90.00
_cell.angle_beta   90.00
_cell.angle_gamma   90.00
#
_symmetry.space_group_name_H-M   'P 1'
#
loop_
_entity.id
_entity.type
_entity.pdbx_description
1 polymer ?
#
loop_
_entity_poly.entity_id
_entity_poly.type
_entity_poly.pdbx_seq_one_letter_code
_entity_poly.pdbx_strand_id
1 'polypeptide(L)' 'MAQLVRDGLEVVMVVAVGGMLWAAVTRLRRGDLRVYRCARCRRPTSRGYPRCRHCGLEQPDAT' A
#
# COMPACT_ATOMS: atom_id res chain seq x y z
N MET A 1 32.55 -7.08 -22.09
CA MET A 1 32.23 -7.42 -20.68
C MET A 1 31.28 -6.39 -20.05
N ALA A 2 31.57 -5.09 -20.13
CA ALA A 2 30.70 -4.04 -19.57
C ALA A 2 29.25 -4.01 -20.13
N GLN A 3 29.07 -4.31 -21.42
CA GLN A 3 27.74 -4.32 -22.06
C GLN A 3 26.85 -5.45 -21.51
N LEU A 4 27.36 -6.67 -21.47
CA LEU A 4 26.69 -7.84 -20.89
C LEU A 4 26.26 -7.62 -19.43
N VAL A 5 27.08 -6.94 -18.64
CA VAL A 5 26.75 -6.62 -17.24
C VAL A 5 25.61 -5.60 -17.17
N ARG A 6 25.63 -4.57 -18.03
CA ARG A 6 24.57 -3.57 -18.11
C ARG A 6 23.24 -4.19 -18.55
N ASP A 7 23.27 -4.99 -19.62
CA ASP A 7 22.08 -5.66 -20.15
C ASP A 7 21.51 -6.64 -19.10
N GLY A 8 22.37 -7.37 -18.39
CA GLY A 8 21.97 -8.24 -17.29
C GLY A 8 21.32 -7.47 -16.13
N LEU A 9 21.88 -6.33 -15.73
CA LEU A 9 21.31 -5.46 -14.70
C LEU A 9 19.93 -4.91 -15.11
N GLU A 10 19.78 -4.52 -16.37
CA GLU A 10 18.52 -4.03 -16.91
C GLU A 10 17.43 -5.09 -16.85
N VAL A 11 17.74 -6.33 -17.28
CA VAL A 11 16.80 -7.45 -17.22
C VAL A 11 16.40 -7.75 -15.77
N VAL A 12 17.36 -7.81 -14.84
CA VAL A 12 17.08 -8.07 -13.42
C VAL A 12 16.18 -6.97 -12.84
N MET A 13 16.45 -5.71 -13.17
CA MET A 13 15.63 -4.58 -12.73
C MET A 13 14.20 -4.66 -13.26
N VAL A 14 14.01 -4.97 -14.55
CA VAL A 14 12.68 -5.14 -15.15
C VAL A 14 11.91 -6.27 -14.47
N VAL A 15 12.56 -7.41 -14.23
CA VAL A 15 11.94 -8.55 -13.54
C VAL A 15 11.56 -8.20 -12.11
N ALA A 16 12.45 -7.51 -11.37
CA ALA A 16 12.20 -7.09 -10.00
C ALA A 16 11.01 -6.11 -9.91
N VAL A 17 11.00 -5.07 -10.75
CA VAL A 17 9.92 -4.07 -10.78
C VAL A 17 8.61 -4.72 -11.21
N GLY A 18 8.63 -5.56 -12.25
CA GLY A 18 7.46 -6.30 -12.71
C GLY A 18 6.87 -7.20 -11.62
N GLY A 19 7.72 -7.92 -10.88
CA GLY A 19 7.32 -8.75 -9.75
C GLY A 19 6.69 -7.94 -8.61
N MET A 20 7.26 -6.79 -8.26
CA MET A 20 6.69 -5.89 -7.25
C MET A 20 5.32 -5.34 -7.66
N LEU A 21 5.18 -4.90 -8.91
CA LEU A 21 3.91 -4.41 -9.45
C LEU A 21 2.85 -5.52 -9.44
N TRP A 22 3.20 -6.73 -9.88
CA TRP A 22 2.30 -7.87 -9.85
C TRP A 22 1.87 -8.25 -8.42
N ALA A 23 2.81 -8.26 -7.47
CA ALA A 23 2.51 -8.48 -6.06
C ALA A 23 1.55 -7.41 -5.50
N ALA A 24 1.72 -6.13 -5.87
CA ALA A 24 0.81 -5.07 -5.46
C ALA A 24 -0.59 -5.26 -6.07
N VAL A 25 -0.68 -5.55 -7.38
CA VAL A 25 -1.95 -5.78 -8.09
C VAL A 25 -2.69 -7.00 -7.54
N THR A 26 -1.98 -8.08 -7.22
CA THR A 26 -2.60 -9.29 -6.65
C THR A 26 -3.17 -9.03 -5.26
N ARG A 27 -2.49 -8.26 -4.40
CA ARG A 27 -3.01 -7.81 -3.09
C ARG A 27 -4.26 -6.93 -3.25
N LEU A 28 -4.24 -6.00 -4.21
CA LEU A 28 -5.38 -5.18 -4.60
C LEU A 28 -6.57 -6.05 -5.03
N ARG A 29 -6.35 -7.00 -5.94
CA ARG A 29 -7.40 -7.91 -6.47
C ARG A 29 -7.98 -8.84 -5.40
N ARG A 30 -7.16 -9.26 -4.42
CA ARG A 30 -7.63 -10.05 -3.26
C ARG A 30 -8.45 -9.23 -2.26
N GLY A 31 -8.45 -7.90 -2.38
CA GLY A 31 -9.15 -7.03 -1.44
C GLY A 31 -8.45 -6.93 -0.07
N ASP A 32 -7.14 -7.23 0.00
CA ASP A 32 -6.37 -7.16 1.26
C ASP A 32 -6.22 -5.72 1.80
N LEU A 33 -6.56 -4.73 1.00
CA LEU A 33 -6.58 -3.33 1.43
C LEU A 33 -7.79 -3.07 2.33
N ARG A 34 -7.60 -3.30 3.63
CA ARG A 34 -8.59 -2.95 4.65
C ARG A 34 -8.70 -1.44 4.75
N VAL A 35 -9.79 -0.90 4.21
CA VAL A 35 -10.17 0.50 4.42
C VAL A 35 -10.67 0.66 5.85
N TYR A 36 -9.88 1.33 6.69
CA TYR A 36 -10.30 1.67 8.03
C TYR A 36 -11.43 2.71 7.99
N ARG A 37 -12.51 2.46 8.72
CA ARG A 37 -13.70 3.31 8.77
C ARG A 37 -13.95 3.74 10.20
N CYS A 38 -14.30 5.00 10.40
CA CYS A 38 -14.65 5.50 11.72
C CYS A 38 -15.88 4.76 12.28
N ALA A 39 -15.83 4.30 13.53
CA ALA A 39 -16.93 3.60 14.18
C ALA A 39 -18.23 4.44 14.26
N ARG A 40 -18.12 5.78 14.28
CA ARG A 40 -19.27 6.68 14.36
C ARG A 40 -19.83 7.11 13.01
N CYS A 41 -19.01 7.73 12.16
CA CYS A 41 -19.49 8.30 10.89
C CYS A 41 -19.38 7.34 9.70
N ARG A 42 -18.75 6.17 9.87
CA ARG A 42 -18.48 5.15 8.84
C ARG A 42 -17.72 5.64 7.60
N ARG A 43 -17.22 6.89 7.60
CA ARG A 43 -16.38 7.42 6.53
C ARG A 43 -14.98 6.79 6.59
N PRO A 44 -14.33 6.61 5.43
CA PRO A 44 -12.95 6.13 5.37
C PRO A 44 -12.04 7.11 6.09
N THR A 45 -11.17 6.59 6.95
CA THR A 45 -10.24 7.42 7.73
C THR A 45 -8.91 6.67 7.87
N SER A 46 -7.80 7.41 7.93
CA SER A 46 -6.50 6.78 8.11
C SER A 46 -6.36 6.29 9.56
N ARG A 47 -5.68 5.17 9.74
CA ARG A 47 -5.41 4.56 11.05
C ARG A 47 -4.38 5.35 11.87
N GLY A 48 -3.60 6.22 11.21
CA GLY A 48 -2.54 7.00 11.84
C GLY A 48 -3.01 8.32 12.45
N TYR A 49 -4.31 8.64 12.39
CA TYR A 49 -4.84 9.86 13.01
C TYR A 49 -5.48 9.54 14.36
N PRO A 50 -5.12 10.25 15.44
CA PRO A 50 -5.75 10.07 16.75
C PRO A 50 -7.23 10.43 16.75
N ARG A 51 -7.67 11.28 15.81
CA ARG A 51 -9.06 11.69 15.65
C ARG A 51 -9.52 11.55 14.21
N CYS A 52 -10.78 11.17 14.02
CA CYS A 52 -11.40 11.19 12.70
C CYS A 52 -11.52 12.63 12.17
N ARG A 53 -10.96 12.91 10.99
CA ARG A 53 -11.05 14.24 10.33
C ARG A 53 -12.48 14.71 10.02
N HIS A 54 -13.46 13.80 9.99
CA HIS A 54 -14.84 14.16 9.63
C HIS A 54 -15.74 14.45 10.83
N CYS A 55 -15.66 13.62 11.87
CA CYS A 55 -16.56 13.71 13.03
C CYS A 55 -15.84 14.01 14.34
N GLY A 56 -14.51 14.08 14.35
CA GLY A 56 -13.71 14.39 15.52
C GLY A 56 -13.61 13.27 16.57
N LEU A 57 -14.22 12.11 16.34
CA LEU A 57 -14.14 10.98 17.28
C LEU A 57 -12.70 10.51 17.44
N GLU A 58 -12.27 10.32 18.68
CA GLU A 58 -11.01 9.65 19.03
C GLU A 58 -10.98 8.23 18.43
N GLN A 59 -9.89 7.86 17.76
CA GLN A 59 -9.76 6.53 17.16
C GLN A 59 -9.15 5.55 18.17
N PRO A 60 -9.77 4.37 18.38
CA PRO A 60 -9.31 3.40 19.37
C PRO A 60 -7.96 2.75 19.02
N ASP A 61 -7.53 2.80 17.75
CA ASP A 61 -6.29 2.19 17.26
C ASP A 61 -5.08 3.15 17.28
N ALA A 62 -5.25 4.39 17.78
CA ALA A 62 -4.20 5.40 17.84
C ALA A 62 -3.40 5.36 19.16
N THR A 63 -3.04 4.14 19.60
CA THR A 63 -2.20 3.93 20.79
C THR A 63 -0.80 3.52 20.38
#